data_AF-A0A3C0GG08-F1
#
_entry.id   AF-A0A3C0GG08-F1
#
_cell.length_a   1.000
_cell.length_b   1.000
_cell.length_c   1.000
_cell.angle_alpha   90.00
_cell.angle_beta   90.00
_cell.angle_gamma   90.00
#
_symmetry.space_group_name_H-M   'P 1'
#
loop_
_entity.id
_entity.type
_entity.pdbx_description
1 polymer ?
#
loop_
_entity_poly.entity_id
_entity_poly.type
_entity_poly.pdbx_seq_one_letter_code
_entity_poly.pdbx_strand_id
1 'polypeptide(L)' 'GHTALMRAKLKDNSLTEQQVLYKATPNTTKGQHFGSRIAFDKNGFLYFSIGERGDRDTNPQDIKRDGGKIYRLHDDGRI' A
#
# COMPACT_ATOMS: atom_id res chain seq x y z
N GLY A 1 7.46 8.90 -6.92
CA GLY A 1 6.33 7.99 -6.71
C GLY A 1 6.36 7.38 -5.31
N HIS A 2 5.41 6.50 -5.03
CA HIS A 2 5.30 5.75 -3.77
C HIS A 2 4.44 4.51 -3.97
N THR A 3 4.46 3.57 -3.05
CA THR A 3 3.56 2.41 -3.02
C THR A 3 2.10 2.84 -3.03
N ALA A 4 1.28 2.14 -3.80
CA ALA A 4 -0.16 2.31 -3.88
C ALA A 4 -0.81 0.93 -3.89
N LEU A 5 -2.00 0.83 -3.32
CA LEU A 5 -2.84 -0.35 -3.39
C LEU A 5 -4.04 -0.04 -4.28
N MET A 6 -4.21 -0.81 -5.34
CA MET A 6 -5.31 -0.69 -6.30
C MET A 6 -5.99 -2.05 -6.45
N ARG A 7 -7.31 -2.02 -6.56
CA ARG A 7 -8.15 -3.17 -6.89
C ARG A 7 -8.73 -3.00 -8.28
N ALA A 8 -8.89 -4.09 -9.01
CA ALA A 8 -9.58 -4.13 -10.28
C ALA A 8 -10.26 -5.49 -10.47
N LYS A 9 -11.20 -5.58 -11.41
CA LYS A 9 -11.70 -6.85 -11.94
C LYS A 9 -10.83 -7.27 -13.13
N LEU A 10 -10.51 -8.56 -13.23
CA LEU A 10 -9.86 -9.11 -14.41
C LEU A 10 -10.93 -9.67 -15.37
N LYS A 11 -11.02 -9.11 -16.58
CA LYS A 11 -11.95 -9.53 -17.64
C LYS A 11 -11.22 -9.57 -18.98
N ASP A 12 -11.26 -10.71 -19.68
CA ASP A 12 -10.67 -10.88 -21.01
C ASP A 12 -9.22 -10.37 -21.10
N ASN A 13 -8.38 -10.77 -20.13
CA ASN A 13 -6.99 -10.32 -19.97
C ASN A 13 -6.79 -8.80 -19.75
N SER A 14 -7.86 -8.07 -19.44
CA SER A 14 -7.84 -6.64 -19.15
C SER A 14 -8.29 -6.37 -17.73
N LEU A 15 -7.66 -5.39 -17.08
CA LEU A 15 -8.12 -4.88 -15.79
C LEU A 15 -9.23 -3.85 -16.02
N THR A 16 -10.42 -4.12 -15.51
CA THR A 16 -11.58 -3.22 -15.54
C THR A 16 -11.94 -2.78 -14.12
N GLU A 17 -12.76 -1.74 -13.98
CA GLU A 17 -13.23 -1.25 -12.67
C GLU A 17 -12.08 -0.97 -11.68
N GLN A 18 -11.03 -0.31 -12.17
CA GLN A 18 -9.84 0.00 -11.38
C GLN A 18 -10.17 1.05 -10.31
N GLN A 19 -9.84 0.74 -9.07
CA GLN A 19 -10.06 1.61 -7.91
C GLN A 19 -8.79 1.65 -7.05
N VAL A 20 -8.19 2.83 -6.93
CA VAL A 20 -7.11 3.05 -5.97
C VAL A 20 -7.71 3.08 -4.57
N LEU A 21 -7.37 2.11 -3.75
CA LEU A 21 -7.83 2.01 -2.36
C LEU A 21 -6.96 2.86 -1.45
N TYR A 22 -5.65 2.86 -1.67
CA TYR A 22 -4.73 3.63 -0.86
C TYR A 22 -3.53 4.08 -1.66
N LYS A 23 -3.08 5.32 -1.41
CA LYS A 23 -1.86 5.87 -1.99
C LYS A 23 -1.04 6.54 -0.92
N ALA A 24 0.16 6.00 -0.72
CA ALA A 24 1.09 6.54 0.26
C ALA A 24 1.68 7.88 -0.16
N THR A 25 1.98 8.69 0.84
CA THR A 25 2.53 10.04 0.77
C THR A 25 3.63 10.26 1.82
N PRO A 26 4.54 11.22 1.61
CA PRO A 26 4.74 12.00 0.38
C PRO A 26 5.44 11.19 -0.71
N ASN A 27 5.33 11.61 -1.97
CA ASN A 27 6.07 10.99 -3.08
C ASN A 27 7.59 11.20 -2.94
N THR A 28 8.37 10.24 -3.46
CA THR A 28 9.84 10.27 -3.47
C THR A 28 10.41 9.74 -4.79
N THR A 29 11.63 10.14 -5.14
CA THR A 29 12.37 9.64 -6.32
C THR A 29 13.27 8.44 -6.00
N LYS A 30 13.33 8.00 -4.73
CA LYS A 30 14.18 6.87 -4.29
C LYS A 30 13.75 5.54 -4.93
N GLY A 31 14.72 4.66 -5.18
CA GLY A 31 14.53 3.39 -5.90
C GLY A 31 14.43 2.15 -5.01
N GLN A 32 14.48 2.30 -3.69
CA GLN A 32 14.60 1.20 -2.74
C GLN A 32 13.42 1.11 -1.76
N HIS A 33 13.25 -0.07 -1.16
CA HIS A 33 12.35 -0.32 -0.03
C HIS A 33 10.90 0.14 -0.28
N PHE A 34 10.25 -0.43 -1.29
CA PHE A 34 8.85 -0.16 -1.61
C PHE A 34 7.86 -0.88 -0.67
N GLY A 35 8.24 -2.06 -0.16
CA GLY A 35 7.29 -2.96 0.50
C GLY A 35 6.46 -3.71 -0.55
N SER A 36 5.14 -3.50 -0.55
CA SER A 36 4.15 -4.10 -1.47
C SER A 36 3.79 -5.57 -1.25
N ARG A 37 4.19 -6.22 -0.15
CA ARG A 37 3.58 -7.50 0.22
C ARG A 37 2.11 -7.28 0.58
N ILE A 38 1.26 -8.19 0.13
CA ILE A 38 -0.18 -8.21 0.37
C ILE A 38 -0.51 -9.54 1.05
N ALA A 39 -1.31 -9.51 2.11
CA ALA A 39 -1.80 -10.70 2.81
C ALA A 39 -3.25 -10.51 3.26
N PHE A 40 -4.08 -11.53 3.08
CA PHE A 40 -5.47 -11.56 3.54
C PHE A 40 -5.57 -12.45 4.78
N ASP A 41 -6.36 -12.05 5.76
CA ASP A 41 -6.71 -12.91 6.89
C ASP A 41 -8.08 -13.59 6.69
N LYS A 42 -8.50 -14.39 7.68
CA LYS A 42 -9.81 -15.09 7.67
C LYS A 42 -10.95 -14.25 8.26
N ASN A 43 -10.66 -13.02 8.68
CA ASN A 43 -11.59 -12.13 9.37
C ASN A 43 -12.06 -10.96 8.48
N GLY A 44 -11.77 -11.01 7.18
CA GLY A 44 -12.17 -9.98 6.21
C GLY A 44 -11.25 -8.77 6.17
N PHE A 45 -9.97 -8.93 6.53
CA PHE A 45 -8.98 -7.87 6.45
C PHE A 45 -7.85 -8.17 5.46
N LEU A 46 -7.38 -7.10 4.85
CA LEU A 46 -6.24 -7.03 3.96
C LEU A 46 -5.11 -6.25 4.63
N TYR A 47 -3.93 -6.84 4.67
CA TYR A 47 -2.70 -6.22 5.16
C TYR A 47 -1.77 -5.95 4.00
N PHE A 48 -1.16 -4.76 3.98
CA PHE A 48 -0.12 -4.46 3.01
C PHE A 48 1.02 -3.65 3.62
N SER A 49 2.24 -3.90 3.13
CA SER A 49 3.43 -3.23 3.62
C SER A 49 3.78 -2.01 2.78
N ILE A 50 4.19 -0.93 3.44
CA ILE A 50 4.80 0.23 2.81
C ILE A 50 6.20 0.36 3.35
N GLY A 51 7.20 0.19 2.50
CA GLY A 51 8.59 0.39 2.89
C GLY A 51 8.92 1.87 3.10
N GLU A 52 10.00 2.13 3.82
CA GLU A 52 10.34 3.49 4.28
C GLU A 52 11.04 4.36 3.22
N ARG A 53 11.41 3.80 2.06
CA ARG A 53 11.98 4.54 0.92
C ARG A 53 13.38 5.15 1.10
N GLY A 54 14.21 4.59 1.98
CA GLY A 54 15.58 5.02 2.26
C GLY A 54 15.75 6.16 3.28
N ASP A 55 14.70 6.56 3.98
CA ASP A 55 14.69 7.49 5.12
C ASP A 55 14.28 6.74 6.40
N ARG A 56 15.23 5.97 6.92
CA ARG A 56 15.08 5.07 8.07
C ARG A 56 14.73 5.79 9.37
N ASP A 57 15.25 7.00 9.55
CA ASP A 57 15.17 7.69 10.84
C ASP A 57 13.90 8.53 10.95
N THR A 58 13.34 9.01 9.83
CA THR A 58 12.13 9.84 9.82
C THR A 58 10.86 9.03 9.54
N ASN A 59 10.82 8.29 8.43
CA ASN A 59 9.57 7.69 7.94
C ASN A 59 8.97 6.65 8.90
N PRO A 60 9.73 5.68 9.42
CA PRO A 60 9.20 4.70 10.37
C PRO A 60 8.78 5.32 11.71
N GLN A 61 9.43 6.40 12.17
CA GLN A 61 9.20 7.00 13.49
C GLN A 61 8.03 7.98 13.51
N ASP A 62 7.80 8.73 12.43
CA ASP A 62 6.67 9.66 12.35
C ASP A 62 5.38 8.89 12.00
N ILE A 63 4.39 8.95 12.89
CA ILE A 63 3.07 8.32 12.69
C ILE A 63 2.20 9.07 11.68
N LYS A 64 2.57 10.30 11.29
CA LYS A 64 1.90 11.08 10.24
C LYS A 64 2.46 10.77 8.85
N ARG A 65 3.45 9.88 8.74
CA ARG A 65 4.10 9.50 7.48
C ARG A 65 3.90 8.02 7.20
N ASP A 66 3.76 7.71 5.90
CA ASP A 66 3.31 6.38 5.51
C ASP A 66 4.42 5.33 5.42
N GLY A 67 5.68 5.77 5.33
CA GLY A 67 6.81 4.87 5.13
C GLY A 67 7.13 4.00 6.36
N GLY A 68 7.46 2.73 6.10
CA GLY A 68 7.95 1.80 7.12
C GLY A 68 6.87 1.18 8.00
N LYS A 69 5.64 1.01 7.48
CA LYS A 69 4.49 0.53 8.24
C LYS A 69 3.78 -0.63 7.56
N ILE A 70 2.95 -1.34 8.34
CA ILE A 70 1.95 -2.29 7.85
C ILE A 70 0.57 -1.64 8.01
N TYR A 71 -0.16 -1.54 6.91
CA TYR A 71 -1.53 -1.03 6.89
C TYR A 71 -2.51 -2.19 6.87
N ARG A 72 -3.71 -1.94 7.41
CA ARG A 72 -4.84 -2.87 7.40
C ARG A 72 -6.08 -2.15 6.88
N LEU A 73 -6.75 -2.76 5.92
CA LEU A 73 -8.05 -2.33 5.37
C LEU A 73 -9.02 -3.51 5.42
N HIS A 74 -10.31 -3.27 5.21
CA HIS A 74 -11.21 -4.37 4.86
C HIS A 74 -10.85 -4.92 3.48
N ASP A 75 -10.94 -6.24 3.29
CA ASP A 75 -10.62 -6.88 2.01
C ASP A 75 -11.61 -6.53 0.88
N ASP A 76 -12.80 -6.07 1.25
CA ASP A 76 -13.78 -5.42 0.38
C ASP A 76 -13.46 -3.95 0.04
N GLY A 77 -12.31 -3.44 0.49
CA GLY A 77 -11.79 -2.13 0.13
C GLY A 77 -12.32 -0.95 0.96
N ARG A 78 -13.08 -1.19 2.03
CA ARG A 78 -13.41 -0.15 3.02
C ARG A 78 -12.19 0.21 3.88
N ILE A 79 -12.08 1.49 4.26
CA ILE A 79 -10.99 2.09 5.05
C ILE A 79 -11.52 2.55 6.39
#